data_AF-A0A433CB42-F1
#
_entry.id   AF-A0A433CB42-F1
#
_cell.length_a   1.000
_cell.length_b   1.000
_cell.length_c   1.000
_cell.angle_alpha   90.00
_cell.angle_beta   90.00
_cell.angle_gamma   90.00
#
_symmetry.space_group_name_H-M   'P 1'
#
loop_
_entity.id
_entity.type
_entity.pdbx_description
1 polymer ?
#
loop_
_entity_poly.entity_id
_entity_poly.type
_entity_poly.pdbx_seq_one_letter_code
_entity_poly.pdbx_strand_id
1 'polypeptide(L)'
;MKTSSTTARADSRAETELGQDTPRFFVGEWTHPFGPGLKESRCRLVLDANAGRMLAAQIWTGLRFEGMNRLMHADLEETVVGANAADECPEEFGLVLCDTLPEWATAN
;
A
#
# COMPACT_ATOMS: atom_id res chain seq x y z
N MET A 1 -6.22 41.06 53.90
CA MET A 1 -5.38 41.80 52.92
C MET A 1 -4.22 40.87 52.55
N LYS A 2 -4.02 40.31 51.35
CA LYS A 2 -4.35 40.65 49.95
C LYS A 2 -4.68 39.32 49.21
N THR A 3 -5.91 39.16 48.69
CA THR A 3 -6.29 39.03 47.25
C THR A 3 -5.46 38.01 46.44
N SER A 4 -6.04 36.84 46.13
CA SER A 4 -6.76 36.51 44.87
C SER A 4 -5.84 36.27 43.68
N SER A 5 -5.91 35.07 43.09
CA SER A 5 -6.22 34.87 41.66
C SER A 5 -6.38 33.38 41.33
N THR A 6 -7.64 32.94 41.37
CA THR A 6 -8.18 31.89 40.52
C THR A 6 -8.07 32.32 39.05
N THR A 7 -7.85 31.35 38.16
CA THR A 7 -8.47 31.22 36.82
C THR A 7 -7.49 31.16 35.64
N ALA A 8 -7.61 30.03 34.94
CA ALA A 8 -7.45 29.79 33.50
C ALA A 8 -6.18 30.27 32.78
N ARG A 9 -5.46 29.28 32.25
CA ARG A 9 -4.78 29.40 30.96
C ARG A 9 -5.24 28.21 30.12
N ALA A 10 -6.36 28.40 29.44
CA ALA A 10 -6.41 28.69 28.01
C ALA A 10 -6.13 27.43 27.19
N ASP A 11 -7.22 26.73 26.89
CA ASP A 11 -7.61 26.34 25.53
C ASP A 11 -6.48 26.48 24.49
N SER A 12 -5.89 25.34 24.10
CA SER A 12 -5.31 25.19 22.77
C SER A 12 -6.14 24.13 22.06
N ARG A 13 -7.31 24.57 21.61
CA ARG A 13 -8.17 23.87 20.69
C ARG A 13 -7.50 23.83 19.31
N ALA A 14 -7.39 22.61 18.79
CA ALA A 14 -7.32 22.26 17.37
C ALA A 14 -6.19 22.88 16.55
N GLU A 15 -5.11 22.11 16.40
CA GLU A 15 -4.54 21.94 15.06
C GLU A 15 -4.98 20.57 14.56
N THR A 16 -5.80 20.64 13.52
CA THR A 16 -6.39 19.54 12.78
C THR A 16 -5.30 18.72 12.12
N GLU A 17 -4.96 17.56 12.67
CA GLU A 17 -4.33 16.49 11.89
C GLU A 17 -5.41 15.54 11.32
N LEU A 18 -6.50 16.09 10.78
CA LEU A 18 -7.31 15.38 9.77
C LEU A 18 -6.52 15.39 8.44
N GLY A 19 -5.28 14.92 8.50
CA GLY A 19 -4.33 14.92 7.39
C GLY A 19 -3.95 13.51 6.95
N GLN A 20 -4.71 12.47 7.32
CA GLN A 20 -4.39 11.08 6.99
C GLN A 20 -5.64 10.22 6.79
N ASP A 21 -6.54 10.60 5.88
CA ASP A 21 -7.61 9.69 5.44
C ASP A 21 -7.79 9.69 3.93
N THR A 22 -6.79 10.18 3.19
CA THR A 22 -6.71 9.87 1.76
C THR A 22 -6.05 8.51 1.67
N PRO A 23 -6.74 7.48 1.15
CA PRO A 23 -6.11 6.18 0.99
C PRO A 23 -4.93 6.34 0.04
N ARG A 24 -3.75 6.04 0.55
CA ARG A 24 -2.49 6.09 -0.17
C ARG A 24 -2.19 4.69 -0.66
N PHE A 25 -1.92 4.56 -1.94
CA PHE A 25 -1.64 3.29 -2.59
C PHE A 25 -0.21 3.30 -3.12
N PHE A 26 0.52 2.22 -2.93
CA PHE A 26 1.75 2.00 -3.68
C PHE A 26 1.43 1.14 -4.90
N VAL A 27 1.69 1.69 -6.08
CA VAL A 27 1.39 1.02 -7.35
C VAL A 27 2.69 0.79 -8.08
N GLY A 28 2.85 -0.40 -8.63
CA GLY A 28 4.01 -0.70 -9.45
C GLY A 28 3.95 -2.08 -10.05
N GLU A 29 5.11 -2.51 -10.50
CA GLU A 29 5.28 -3.80 -11.14
C GLU A 29 6.34 -4.60 -10.41
N TRP A 30 6.17 -5.91 -10.44
CA TRP A 30 7.06 -6.85 -9.79
C TRP A 30 7.30 -8.04 -10.69
N THR A 31 8.50 -8.59 -10.71
CA THR A 31 8.78 -9.83 -11.42
C THR A 31 8.86 -10.96 -10.42
N HIS A 32 8.00 -11.97 -10.55
CA HIS A 32 7.92 -13.07 -9.59
C HIS A 32 7.89 -14.43 -10.28
N PRO A 33 8.75 -15.39 -9.87
CA PRO A 33 8.63 -16.77 -10.27
C PRO A 33 7.58 -17.48 -9.39
N PHE A 34 6.46 -17.89 -9.98
CA PHE A 34 5.46 -18.67 -9.26
C PHE A 34 5.86 -20.15 -9.23
N GLY A 35 6.40 -20.68 -8.14
CA GLY A 35 6.73 -22.10 -8.01
C GLY A 35 8.00 -22.57 -8.76
N PRO A 36 8.48 -23.80 -8.47
CA PRO A 36 9.79 -24.27 -8.88
C PRO A 36 9.88 -24.51 -10.39
N GLY A 37 10.82 -23.82 -11.05
CA GLY A 37 11.10 -23.99 -12.48
C GLY A 37 10.14 -23.24 -13.41
N LEU A 38 9.23 -22.42 -12.88
CA LEU A 38 8.38 -21.57 -13.71
C LEU A 38 9.11 -20.32 -14.16
N LYS A 39 8.70 -19.82 -15.32
CA LYS A 39 9.23 -18.59 -15.91
C LYS A 39 8.82 -17.41 -15.02
N GLU A 40 9.80 -16.57 -14.72
CA GLU A 40 9.57 -15.26 -14.11
C GLU A 40 8.46 -14.53 -14.86
N SER A 41 7.43 -14.15 -14.13
CA SER A 41 6.25 -13.50 -14.67
C SER A 41 6.16 -12.08 -14.17
N ARG A 42 5.87 -11.16 -15.09
CA ARG A 42 5.64 -9.75 -14.75
C ARG A 42 4.26 -9.64 -14.10
N CYS A 43 4.22 -9.00 -12.95
CA CYS A 43 3.03 -8.70 -12.19
C CYS A 43 2.87 -7.18 -12.11
N ARG A 44 1.62 -6.73 -12.03
CA ARG A 44 1.29 -5.38 -11.54
C ARG A 44 0.56 -5.52 -10.23
N LEU A 45 0.86 -4.64 -9.28
CA LEU A 45 0.36 -4.74 -7.92
C LEU A 45 -0.06 -3.38 -7.38
N VAL A 46 -0.93 -3.44 -6.37
CA VAL A 46 -1.28 -2.32 -5.52
C VAL A 46 -1.16 -2.75 -4.07
N LEU A 47 -0.39 -1.99 -3.29
CA LEU A 47 -0.34 -2.10 -1.84
C LEU A 47 -1.16 -0.96 -1.22
N ASP A 48 -1.80 -1.27 -0.10
CA ASP A 48 -2.34 -0.28 0.81
C ASP A 48 -1.18 0.29 1.64
N ALA A 49 -0.86 1.58 1.47
CA ALA A 49 0.25 2.20 2.17
C ALA A 49 0.00 2.36 3.68
N ASN A 50 -1.26 2.31 4.13
CA ASN A 50 -1.60 2.43 5.53
C ASN A 50 -1.63 1.05 6.22
N ALA A 51 -2.13 0.03 5.52
CA ALA A 51 -2.28 -1.31 6.06
C ALA A 51 -1.08 -2.23 5.81
N GLY A 52 -0.13 -1.84 4.95
CA GLY A 52 1.05 -2.65 4.63
C GLY A 52 0.67 -4.00 4.01
N ARG A 53 -0.32 -4.00 3.11
CA ARG A 53 -0.83 -5.26 2.52
C ARG A 53 -1.18 -5.10 1.05
N MET A 54 -1.21 -6.20 0.32
CA MET A 54 -1.58 -6.19 -1.09
C MET A 54 -3.10 -6.13 -1.27
N LEU A 55 -3.58 -5.12 -2.01
CA LEU A 55 -5.01 -4.94 -2.30
C LEU A 55 -5.43 -5.63 -3.59
N ALA A 56 -4.58 -5.55 -4.60
CA ALA A 56 -4.83 -6.14 -5.90
C ALA A 56 -3.52 -6.50 -6.57
N ALA A 57 -3.53 -7.60 -7.31
CA ALA A 57 -2.45 -7.95 -8.19
C ALA A 57 -2.96 -8.68 -9.43
N GLN A 58 -2.27 -8.45 -10.54
CA GLN A 58 -2.51 -9.16 -11.79
C GLN A 58 -1.21 -9.65 -12.40
N ILE A 59 -1.25 -10.81 -13.05
CA ILE A 59 -0.12 -11.43 -13.73
C ILE A 59 -0.22 -11.19 -15.24
N TRP A 60 0.91 -10.96 -15.89
CA TRP A 60 1.01 -10.88 -17.34
C TRP A 60 0.95 -12.27 -17.98
N THR A 61 -0.04 -12.51 -18.82
CA THR A 61 -0.24 -13.80 -19.50
C THR A 61 0.52 -13.94 -20.82
N GLY A 62 1.25 -12.90 -21.24
CA GLY A 62 1.80 -12.77 -22.58
C GLY A 62 0.94 -11.93 -23.53
N LEU A 63 -0.35 -11.76 -23.20
CA LEU A 63 -1.31 -10.98 -24.00
C LEU A 63 -1.87 -9.78 -23.22
N ARG A 64 -2.23 -10.00 -21.95
CA ARG A 64 -2.79 -8.97 -21.06
C ARG A 64 -2.50 -9.31 -19.60
N PHE A 65 -2.78 -8.35 -18.72
CA PHE A 65 -2.83 -8.60 -17.30
C PHE A 65 -4.17 -9.26 -16.91
N GLU A 66 -4.11 -10.31 -16.11
CA GLU A 66 -5.28 -11.02 -15.59
C GLU A 66 -5.17 -11.22 -14.08
N GLY A 67 -6.33 -11.33 -13.41
CA GLY A 67 -6.41 -11.65 -11.99
C GLY A 67 -5.71 -12.98 -11.70
N MET A 68 -4.95 -13.00 -10.61
CA MET A 68 -4.28 -14.21 -10.13
C MET A 68 -5.15 -14.94 -9.10
N ASN A 69 -4.97 -16.26 -8.99
CA ASN A 69 -5.67 -17.03 -7.96
C ASN A 69 -5.14 -16.68 -6.55
N ARG A 70 -5.89 -17.08 -5.52
CA ARG A 70 -5.56 -16.76 -4.12
C ARG A 70 -4.17 -17.24 -3.68
N LEU A 71 -3.71 -18.39 -4.16
CA LEU A 71 -2.39 -18.93 -3.77
C LEU A 71 -1.27 -18.10 -4.39
N MET A 72 -1.39 -17.75 -5.66
CA MET A 72 -0.43 -16.88 -6.34
C MET A 72 -0.42 -15.47 -5.74
N HIS A 73 -1.59 -14.93 -5.39
CA HIS A 73 -1.67 -13.64 -4.71
C HIS A 73 -0.93 -13.66 -3.37
N ALA A 74 -1.16 -14.68 -2.54
CA ALA A 74 -0.49 -14.81 -1.25
C ALA A 74 1.03 -15.01 -1.39
N ASP A 75 1.47 -15.79 -2.36
CA ASP A 75 2.90 -16.01 -2.65
C ASP A 75 3.61 -14.71 -3.08
N LEU A 76 2.94 -13.93 -3.95
CA LEU A 76 3.45 -12.63 -4.36
C LEU A 76 3.46 -11.63 -3.20
N GLU A 77 2.38 -11.57 -2.41
CA GLU A 77 2.28 -10.69 -1.25
C GLU A 77 3.35 -11.00 -0.20
N GLU A 78 3.58 -12.27 0.12
CA GLU A 78 4.65 -12.69 1.04
C GLU A 78 6.02 -12.27 0.53
N THR A 79 6.24 -12.33 -0.79
CA THR A 79 7.50 -11.89 -1.38
C THR A 79 7.66 -10.37 -1.31
N VAL A 80 6.63 -9.61 -1.69
CA VAL A 80 6.68 -8.15 -1.79
C VAL A 80 6.72 -7.49 -0.41
N VAL A 81 5.82 -7.89 0.48
CA VAL A 81 5.67 -7.32 1.82
C VAL A 81 6.51 -8.09 2.83
N GLY A 82 6.31 -9.41 2.95
CA GLY A 82 6.95 -10.21 3.99
C GLY A 82 8.47 -10.30 3.86
N ALA A 83 8.98 -10.58 2.66
CA ALA A 83 10.41 -10.80 2.43
C ALA A 83 11.19 -9.52 2.10
N ASN A 84 10.55 -8.53 1.49
CA ASN A 84 11.21 -7.33 0.98
C ASN A 84 10.76 -6.02 1.64
N ALA A 85 9.69 -6.04 2.46
CA ALA A 85 9.14 -4.84 3.11
C ALA A 85 8.94 -3.68 2.12
N ALA A 86 8.43 -3.98 0.92
CA ALA A 86 8.26 -2.98 -0.13
C ALA A 86 7.19 -1.92 0.21
N ASP A 87 6.38 -2.15 1.24
CA ASP A 87 5.49 -1.17 1.84
C ASP A 87 6.22 -0.14 2.72
N GLU A 88 7.37 -0.48 3.30
CA GLU A 88 8.20 0.43 4.09
C GLU A 88 9.12 1.29 3.21
N CYS A 89 9.71 0.69 2.16
CA CYS A 89 10.65 1.34 1.24
C CYS A 89 10.20 1.23 -0.24
N PRO A 90 9.00 1.70 -0.61
CA PRO A 90 8.39 1.47 -1.93
C PRO A 90 9.24 1.94 -3.12
N GLU A 91 9.92 3.07 -2.95
CA GLU A 91 10.79 3.67 -3.96
C GLU A 91 12.00 2.82 -4.34
N GLU A 92 12.56 2.04 -3.42
CA GLU A 92 13.68 1.12 -3.70
C GLU A 92 13.26 -0.01 -4.63
N PHE A 93 11.97 -0.33 -4.65
CA PHE A 93 11.36 -1.35 -5.51
C PHE A 93 10.63 -0.76 -6.72
N GLY A 94 10.78 0.55 -6.97
CA GLY A 94 10.13 1.23 -8.09
C GLY A 94 8.60 1.33 -7.96
N LEU A 95 8.06 1.17 -6.75
CA LEU A 95 6.66 1.45 -6.46
C LEU A 95 6.46 2.95 -6.29
N VAL A 96 5.36 3.45 -6.83
CA VAL A 96 5.02 4.88 -6.83
C VAL A 96 3.79 5.10 -5.96
N LEU A 97 3.86 6.12 -5.11
CA LEU A 97 2.73 6.56 -4.32
C LEU A 97 1.64 7.17 -5.21
N CYS A 98 0.41 6.73 -5.01
CA CYS A 98 -0.78 7.14 -5.75
C CYS A 98 -1.92 7.43 -4.77
N ASP A 99 -2.66 8.52 -5.01
CA ASP A 99 -3.82 8.91 -4.18
C ASP A 99 -5.13 8.25 -4.65
N THR A 100 -5.08 7.51 -5.76
CA THR A 100 -6.25 6.86 -6.36
C THR A 100 -5.93 5.43 -6.72
N LEU A 101 -6.88 4.53 -6.43
CA LEU A 101 -6.77 3.14 -6.84
C LEU A 101 -6.82 3.07 -8.38
N PRO A 102 -5.87 2.36 -9.04
CA PRO A 102 -5.93 2.16 -10.48
C PRO A 102 -7.23 1.48 -10.92
N GLU A 103 -7.77 1.86 -12.10
CA GLU A 103 -9.03 1.32 -12.62
C GLU A 103 -9.03 -0.22 -12.65
N TRP A 104 -7.92 -0.82 -13.08
CA TRP A 104 -7.78 -2.28 -13.16
C TRP A 104 -7.85 -2.99 -11.80
N ALA A 105 -7.59 -2.29 -10.69
CA ALA A 105 -7.65 -2.82 -9.34
C ALA A 105 -9.05 -2.69 -8.71
N THR A 106 -9.97 -1.95 -9.35
CA THR A 106 -11.37 -1.82 -8.90
C THR A 106 -12.30 -2.92 -9.45
N ALA A 107 -11.86 -3.65 -10.48
CA ALA A 107 -12.72 -4.51 -11.29
C ALA A 107 -12.84 -5.99 -10.81
N ASN A 108 -12.68 -6.26 -9.51
CA ASN A 108 -12.79 -7.62 -8.96
C ASN A 108 -14.23 -8.03 -8.66
#